data_AF-A0A6J4QIJ5-F1
#
_entry.id   AF-A0A6J4QIJ5-F1
#
_cell.length_a   1.000
_cell.length_b   1.000
_cell.length_c   1.000
_cell.angle_alpha   90.00
_cell.angle_beta   90.00
_cell.angle_gamma   90.00
#
_symmetry.space_group_name_H-M   'P 1'
#
loop_
_entity.id
_entity.type
_entity.pdbx_description
1 polymer ?
#
loop_
_entity_poly.entity_id
_entity_poly.type
_entity_poly.pdbx_seq_one_letter_code
_entity_poly.pdbx_strand_id
1 'polypeptide(L)'
;MDGTNVEALLLRARGLGVLRGVLGSPAARDLLGLLEVLAVPRPEPASAAEIFGRLWEGLDSETDRLLPDAWQSHLVGRLLDDENAFSLGAEGGGLRGAVLEQARLDLGTLRMLFDLDAATLLGMVEGAVPGLAGVWVPWTDPAHPEEDSPRDALARKLAAAEDWGAAAELLVGHFARHGAGPLGRHRAFRWDGEGLRAVVNPDPVRLAGLISYEREREPLVENTRRFLAGLPAHHALLYGQPGTGKSSTVKALLNEFAGAGLRIVEVAKEDLGSLPRVLGALRGRGPRFVLFV
;
A
#
# COMPACT_ATOMS: atom_id res chain seq x y z
N MET A 1 14.03 23.46 9.43
CA MET A 1 14.07 22.80 10.75
C MET A 1 15.44 23.09 11.35
N ASP A 2 15.54 23.48 12.62
CA ASP A 2 16.84 23.66 13.29
C ASP A 2 17.40 22.31 13.80
N GLY A 3 18.69 22.25 14.13
CA GLY A 3 19.36 20.99 14.50
C GLY A 3 18.74 20.29 15.71
N THR A 4 18.24 21.06 16.70
CA THR A 4 17.57 20.52 17.89
C THR A 4 16.24 19.82 17.55
N ASN A 5 15.48 20.33 16.58
CA ASN A 5 14.27 19.65 16.12
C ASN A 5 14.57 18.35 15.34
N VAL A 6 15.70 18.29 14.61
CA VAL A 6 16.12 17.07 13.90
C VAL A 6 16.51 15.95 14.86
N GLU A 7 17.28 16.26 15.92
CA GLU A 7 17.65 15.27 16.95
C GLU A 7 16.42 14.68 17.65
N ALA A 8 15.45 15.53 17.99
CA ALA A 8 14.20 15.09 18.60
C ALA A 8 13.40 14.16 17.66
N LEU A 9 13.34 14.49 16.37
CA LEU A 9 12.69 13.67 15.36
C LEU A 9 13.37 12.29 15.19
N LEU A 10 14.70 12.26 15.12
CA LEU A 10 15.49 11.03 15.05
C LEU A 10 15.25 10.11 16.26
N LEU A 11 15.21 10.69 17.46
CA LEU A 11 14.92 9.92 18.68
C LEU A 11 13.52 9.29 18.62
N ARG A 12 12.52 10.04 18.16
CA ARG A 12 11.15 9.54 17.99
C ARG A 12 11.06 8.46 16.91
N ALA A 13 11.74 8.65 15.78
CA ALA A 13 11.78 7.68 14.68
C ALA A 13 12.39 6.33 15.11
N ARG A 14 13.46 6.37 15.92
CA ARG A 14 14.06 5.16 16.52
C ARG A 14 13.16 4.52 17.58
N GLY A 15 12.29 5.33 18.21
CA GLY A 15 11.36 4.90 19.25
C GLY A 15 10.00 4.37 18.75
N LEU A 16 9.78 4.26 17.43
CA LEU A 16 8.54 3.71 16.88
C LEU A 16 8.26 2.31 17.46
N GLY A 17 7.01 2.09 17.87
CA GLY A 17 6.58 0.85 18.48
C GLY A 17 6.01 -0.14 17.46
N VAL A 18 4.76 0.07 17.10
CA VAL A 18 3.97 -0.82 16.24
C VAL A 18 4.32 -0.63 14.77
N LEU A 19 4.54 0.61 14.33
CA LEU A 19 4.82 0.95 12.93
C LEU A 19 6.32 1.04 12.62
N ARG A 20 7.18 0.46 13.44
CA ARG A 20 8.64 0.46 13.23
C ARG A 20 9.07 -0.13 11.88
N GLY A 21 8.30 -1.08 11.34
CA GLY A 21 8.58 -1.73 10.06
C GLY A 21 8.48 -0.78 8.86
N VAL A 22 7.71 0.30 8.99
CA VAL A 22 7.57 1.36 7.97
C VAL A 22 8.93 1.95 7.61
N LEU A 23 9.80 2.19 8.61
CA LEU A 23 11.15 2.74 8.43
C LEU A 23 12.23 1.68 8.15
N GLY A 24 11.84 0.44 7.86
CA GLY A 24 12.77 -0.67 7.62
C GLY A 24 13.44 -0.70 6.24
N SER A 25 13.02 0.17 5.31
CA SER A 25 13.53 0.20 3.93
C SER A 25 14.94 0.82 3.83
N PRO A 26 15.71 0.50 2.76
CA PRO A 26 16.96 1.21 2.47
C PRO A 26 16.77 2.73 2.36
N ALA A 27 15.75 3.19 1.63
CA ALA A 27 15.47 4.62 1.48
C ALA A 27 15.16 5.31 2.83
N ALA A 28 14.37 4.70 3.71
CA ALA A 28 14.14 5.25 5.05
C ALA A 28 15.42 5.30 5.88
N ARG A 29 16.31 4.30 5.75
CA ARG A 29 17.61 4.30 6.42
C ARG A 29 18.54 5.40 5.89
N ASP A 30 18.59 5.60 4.59
CA ASP A 30 19.38 6.69 4.00
C ASP A 30 18.81 8.06 4.41
N LEU A 31 17.49 8.24 4.46
CA LEU A 31 16.88 9.48 4.97
C LEU A 31 17.23 9.74 6.44
N LEU A 32 17.09 8.74 7.33
CA LEU A 32 17.46 8.91 8.74
C LEU A 32 18.97 9.17 8.89
N GLY A 33 19.82 8.47 8.14
CA GLY A 33 21.26 8.69 8.11
C GLY A 33 21.63 10.08 7.60
N LEU A 34 20.90 10.60 6.61
CA LEU A 34 21.07 11.96 6.11
C LEU A 34 20.75 12.97 7.22
N LEU A 35 19.62 12.81 7.91
CA LEU A 35 19.24 13.66 9.03
C LEU A 35 20.27 13.64 10.16
N GLU A 36 20.87 12.47 10.45
CA GLU A 36 21.96 12.35 11.43
C GLU A 36 23.20 13.14 11.02
N VAL A 37 23.60 13.08 9.75
CA VAL A 37 24.72 13.88 9.23
C VAL A 37 24.39 15.38 9.33
N LEU A 38 23.19 15.78 8.91
CA LEU A 38 22.76 17.18 8.90
C LEU A 38 22.52 17.77 10.30
N ALA A 39 22.34 16.94 11.33
CA ALA A 39 22.20 17.41 12.71
C ALA A 39 23.52 17.96 13.28
N VAL A 40 24.66 17.59 12.70
CA VAL A 40 25.99 18.06 13.13
C VAL A 40 26.23 19.50 12.64
N PRO A 41 26.77 20.43 13.46
CA PRO A 41 26.95 21.83 13.07
C PRO A 41 27.81 22.09 11.82
N ARG A 42 28.68 21.13 11.44
CA ARG A 42 29.52 21.17 10.25
C ARG A 42 29.60 19.76 9.66
N PRO A 43 28.61 19.35 8.86
CA PRO A 43 28.62 18.02 8.25
C PRO A 43 29.75 17.88 7.25
N GLU A 44 30.27 16.66 7.11
CA GLU A 44 31.23 16.34 6.05
C GLU A 44 30.51 16.37 4.68
N PRO A 45 30.95 17.21 3.72
CA PRO A 45 30.28 17.35 2.43
C PRO A 45 30.13 16.04 1.65
N ALA A 46 31.16 15.20 1.69
CA ALA A 46 31.16 13.92 0.97
C ALA A 46 30.08 12.97 1.52
N SER A 47 29.96 12.85 2.84
CA SER A 47 28.95 11.99 3.46
C SER A 47 27.52 12.45 3.15
N ALA A 48 27.26 13.76 3.23
CA ALA A 48 25.95 14.31 2.88
C ALA A 48 25.60 14.02 1.41
N ALA A 49 26.57 14.22 0.50
CA ALA A 49 26.38 13.98 -0.92
C ALA A 49 26.13 12.51 -1.26
N GLU A 50 26.92 11.60 -0.68
CA GLU A 50 26.78 10.17 -0.90
C GLU A 50 25.44 9.63 -0.40
N ILE A 51 25.01 10.02 0.80
CA ILE A 51 23.74 9.56 1.36
C ILE A 51 22.56 10.12 0.56
N PHE A 52 22.57 11.43 0.25
CA PHE A 52 21.50 12.03 -0.54
C PHE A 52 21.43 11.44 -1.95
N GLY A 53 22.58 11.18 -2.59
CA GLY A 53 22.64 10.52 -3.89
C GLY A 53 22.01 9.13 -3.87
N ARG A 54 22.31 8.30 -2.86
CA ARG A 54 21.68 6.98 -2.69
C ARG A 54 20.18 7.07 -2.40
N LEU A 55 19.78 8.03 -1.57
CA LEU A 55 18.36 8.27 -1.30
C LEU A 55 17.62 8.63 -2.59
N TRP A 56 18.18 9.54 -3.39
CA TRP A 56 17.62 9.95 -4.67
C TRP A 56 17.47 8.77 -5.64
N GLU A 57 18.54 7.98 -5.83
CA GLU A 57 18.54 6.78 -6.67
C GLU A 57 17.51 5.74 -6.19
N GLY A 58 17.47 5.50 -4.88
CA GLY A 58 16.55 4.54 -4.27
C GLY A 58 15.08 4.92 -4.49
N LEU A 59 14.74 6.20 -4.29
CA LEU A 59 13.37 6.71 -4.48
C LEU A 59 12.96 6.74 -5.96
N ASP A 60 13.89 7.01 -6.88
CA ASP A 60 13.59 7.01 -8.32
C ASP A 60 13.29 5.61 -8.85
N SER A 61 13.92 4.58 -8.27
CA SER A 61 13.71 3.18 -8.68
C SER A 61 12.30 2.63 -8.39
N GLU A 62 11.47 3.35 -7.63
CA GLU A 62 10.12 2.92 -7.29
C GLU A 62 9.09 3.24 -8.39
N THR A 63 8.46 2.18 -8.90
CA THR A 63 7.54 2.27 -10.06
C THR A 63 6.08 2.51 -9.69
N ASP A 64 5.70 2.33 -8.42
CA ASP A 64 4.33 2.36 -7.92
C ASP A 64 4.16 3.57 -6.99
N ARG A 65 4.09 4.77 -7.59
CA ARG A 65 3.95 6.03 -6.84
C ARG A 65 2.49 6.29 -6.51
N LEU A 66 2.20 6.65 -5.26
CA LEU A 66 0.87 7.02 -4.75
C LEU A 66 0.70 8.55 -4.63
N LEU A 67 1.81 9.29 -4.64
CA LEU A 67 1.87 10.73 -4.45
C LEU A 67 2.92 11.36 -5.39
N PRO A 68 2.80 12.67 -5.71
CA PRO A 68 3.76 13.38 -6.55
C PRO A 68 5.19 13.42 -6.02
N ASP A 69 5.37 13.54 -4.70
CA ASP A 69 6.69 13.52 -4.06
C ASP A 69 7.12 12.08 -3.77
N ALA A 70 8.28 11.68 -4.30
CA ALA A 70 8.75 10.29 -4.21
C ALA A 70 8.98 9.82 -2.76
N TRP A 71 9.48 10.68 -1.86
CA TRP A 71 9.66 10.32 -0.45
C TRP A 71 8.31 10.14 0.26
N GLN A 72 7.40 11.10 0.08
CA GLN A 72 6.06 11.02 0.66
C GLN A 72 5.31 9.79 0.17
N SER A 73 5.38 9.53 -1.13
CA SER A 73 4.83 8.33 -1.77
C SER A 73 5.42 7.06 -1.18
N HIS A 74 6.75 6.99 -1.07
CA HIS A 74 7.46 5.85 -0.48
C HIS A 74 6.97 5.58 0.94
N LEU A 75 6.95 6.60 1.79
CA LEU A 75 6.58 6.49 3.19
C LEU A 75 5.14 6.00 3.38
N VAL A 76 4.19 6.55 2.61
CA VAL A 76 2.80 6.11 2.62
C VAL A 76 2.66 4.69 2.08
N GLY A 77 3.35 4.36 0.98
CA GLY A 77 3.35 3.01 0.43
C GLY A 77 3.85 1.98 1.45
N ARG A 78 4.95 2.28 2.16
CA ARG A 78 5.47 1.47 3.27
C ARG A 78 4.45 1.32 4.39
N LEU A 79 3.75 2.39 4.78
CA LEU A 79 2.70 2.36 5.80
C LEU A 79 1.54 1.44 5.41
N LEU A 80 1.13 1.41 4.13
CA LEU A 80 0.06 0.54 3.64
C LEU A 80 0.50 -0.92 3.45
N ASP A 81 1.79 -1.16 3.23
CA ASP A 81 2.34 -2.49 2.94
C ASP A 81 2.90 -3.22 4.16
N ASP A 82 3.17 -2.52 5.27
CA ASP A 82 3.75 -3.11 6.47
C ASP A 82 2.73 -3.97 7.23
N GLU A 83 2.97 -5.29 7.29
CA GLU A 83 2.21 -6.19 8.17
C GLU A 83 2.75 -6.11 9.60
N ASN A 84 1.93 -5.58 10.50
CA ASN A 84 2.26 -5.41 11.91
C ASN A 84 1.01 -5.61 12.78
N ALA A 85 1.16 -5.47 14.09
CA ALA A 85 0.06 -5.68 15.04
C ALA A 85 -1.14 -4.73 14.80
N PHE A 86 -0.90 -3.53 14.27
CA PHE A 86 -1.96 -2.58 13.93
C PHE A 86 -2.66 -2.97 12.63
N SER A 87 -1.93 -3.15 11.53
CA SER A 87 -2.53 -3.45 10.23
C SER A 87 -3.26 -4.81 10.20
N LEU A 88 -2.66 -5.86 10.77
CA LEU A 88 -3.30 -7.18 10.88
C LEU A 88 -4.45 -7.20 11.91
N GLY A 89 -4.31 -6.45 13.00
CA GLY A 89 -5.38 -6.31 14.00
C GLY A 89 -6.60 -5.58 13.44
N ALA A 90 -6.38 -4.53 12.66
CA ALA A 90 -7.41 -3.79 11.94
C ALA A 90 -8.07 -4.66 10.87
N GLU A 91 -7.28 -5.39 10.08
CA GLU A 91 -7.79 -6.31 9.06
C GLU A 91 -8.76 -7.35 9.62
N GLY A 92 -8.39 -8.02 10.71
CA GLY A 92 -9.18 -9.09 11.31
C GLY A 92 -10.30 -8.63 12.24
N GLY A 93 -10.49 -7.32 12.45
CA GLY A 93 -11.47 -6.77 13.40
C GLY A 93 -11.14 -7.02 14.88
N GLY A 94 -9.90 -7.40 15.19
CA GLY A 94 -9.40 -7.74 16.53
C GLY A 94 -8.42 -6.71 17.11
N LEU A 95 -8.51 -5.45 16.67
CA LEU A 95 -7.56 -4.42 17.06
C LEU A 95 -7.68 -4.08 18.55
N ARG A 96 -6.59 -4.31 19.30
CA ARG A 96 -6.52 -4.01 20.74
C ARG A 96 -6.33 -2.51 20.94
N GLY A 97 -7.01 -1.93 21.94
CA GLY A 97 -6.92 -0.50 22.25
C GLY A 97 -5.49 0.02 22.44
N ALA A 98 -4.65 -0.71 23.19
CA ALA A 98 -3.24 -0.33 23.37
C ALA A 98 -2.42 -0.28 22.06
N VAL A 99 -2.74 -1.15 21.10
CA VAL A 99 -2.08 -1.15 19.78
C VAL A 99 -2.53 0.05 18.96
N LEU A 100 -3.83 0.38 19.00
CA LEU A 100 -4.36 1.57 18.34
C LEU A 100 -3.73 2.85 18.91
N GLU A 101 -3.67 3.01 20.24
CA GLU A 101 -3.06 4.19 20.85
C GLU A 101 -1.57 4.31 20.51
N GLN A 102 -0.82 3.22 20.53
CA GLN A 102 0.58 3.25 20.10
C GLN A 102 0.72 3.59 18.62
N ALA A 103 -0.15 3.06 17.76
CA ALA A 103 -0.15 3.39 16.33
C ALA A 103 -0.44 4.88 16.09
N ARG A 104 -1.32 5.52 16.88
CA ARG A 104 -1.58 6.97 16.79
C ARG A 104 -0.33 7.80 17.10
N LEU A 105 0.43 7.42 18.13
CA LEU A 105 1.69 8.08 18.48
C LEU A 105 2.77 7.89 17.41
N ASP A 106 2.89 6.67 16.89
CA ASP A 106 3.81 6.33 15.80
C ASP A 106 3.45 7.11 14.53
N LEU A 107 2.17 7.20 14.17
CA LEU A 107 1.65 7.97 13.04
C LEU A 107 1.98 9.45 13.15
N GLY A 108 1.90 10.05 14.34
CA GLY A 108 2.34 11.43 14.56
C GLY A 108 3.84 11.63 14.27
N THR A 109 4.68 10.63 14.56
CA THR A 109 6.11 10.68 14.19
C THR A 109 6.32 10.49 12.69
N LEU A 110 5.60 9.56 12.07
CA LEU A 110 5.65 9.37 10.61
C LEU A 110 5.15 10.62 9.86
N ARG A 111 4.16 11.35 10.39
CA ARG A 111 3.70 12.64 9.84
C ARG A 111 4.83 13.67 9.79
N MET A 112 5.61 13.79 10.85
CA MET A 112 6.77 14.69 10.88
C MET A 112 7.84 14.31 9.86
N LEU A 113 8.07 13.01 9.64
CA LEU A 113 8.96 12.54 8.58
C LEU A 113 8.37 12.77 7.18
N PHE A 114 7.05 12.65 7.01
CA PHE A 114 6.36 12.92 5.76
C PHE A 114 6.47 14.39 5.35
N ASP A 115 6.49 15.32 6.30
CA ASP A 115 6.67 16.76 6.05
C ASP A 115 8.05 17.14 5.51
N LEU A 116 9.00 16.23 5.55
CA LEU A 116 10.31 16.39 4.91
C LEU A 116 10.20 16.07 3.42
N ASP A 117 9.45 16.87 2.68
CA ASP A 117 9.32 16.74 1.22
C ASP A 117 10.66 17.02 0.48
N ALA A 118 10.68 16.79 -0.83
CA ALA A 118 11.88 16.98 -1.65
C ALA A 118 12.49 18.39 -1.48
N ALA A 119 11.66 19.43 -1.47
CA ALA A 119 12.11 20.81 -1.35
C ALA A 119 12.72 21.09 0.02
N THR A 120 12.11 20.57 1.08
CA THR A 120 12.60 20.70 2.46
C THR A 120 13.92 19.98 2.64
N LEU A 121 14.03 18.72 2.21
CA LEU A 121 15.25 17.93 2.33
C LEU A 121 16.40 18.52 1.51
N LEU A 122 16.13 18.91 0.25
CA LEU A 122 17.14 19.55 -0.60
C LEU A 122 17.62 20.87 0.02
N GLY A 123 16.69 21.72 0.50
CA GLY A 123 17.03 22.96 1.17
C GLY A 123 17.84 22.76 2.46
N MET A 124 17.59 21.68 3.21
CA MET A 124 18.41 21.30 4.37
C MET A 124 19.83 20.91 3.96
N VAL A 125 20.00 20.12 2.89
CA VAL A 125 21.32 19.72 2.37
C VAL A 125 22.10 20.92 1.87
N GLU A 126 21.49 21.76 1.02
CA GLU A 126 22.15 22.94 0.44
C GLU A 126 22.46 24.00 1.49
N GLY A 127 21.60 24.15 2.51
CA GLY A 127 21.84 25.05 3.63
C GLY A 127 23.00 24.62 4.53
N ALA A 128 23.14 23.30 4.76
CA ALA A 128 24.21 22.75 5.59
C ALA A 128 25.55 22.62 4.82
N VAL A 129 25.48 22.36 3.51
CA VAL A 129 26.63 22.19 2.61
C VAL A 129 26.41 23.00 1.33
N PRO A 130 26.73 24.31 1.31
CA PRO A 130 26.47 25.17 0.15
C PRO A 130 27.16 24.74 -1.15
N GLY A 131 28.24 23.96 -1.06
CA GLY A 131 28.94 23.40 -2.22
C GLY A 131 28.14 22.35 -3.00
N LEU A 132 27.03 21.86 -2.44
CA LEU A 132 26.12 20.92 -3.10
C LEU A 132 24.91 21.59 -3.75
N ALA A 133 24.84 22.93 -3.73
CA ALA A 133 23.75 23.67 -4.34
C ALA A 133 23.62 23.35 -5.84
N GLY A 134 22.41 22.96 -6.27
CA GLY A 134 22.11 22.65 -7.67
C GLY A 134 22.67 21.34 -8.20
N VAL A 135 23.20 20.45 -7.34
CA VAL A 135 23.66 19.11 -7.75
C VAL A 135 22.48 18.20 -8.11
N TRP A 136 21.36 18.33 -7.39
CA TRP A 136 20.15 17.52 -7.61
C TRP A 136 18.93 18.40 -7.91
N VAL A 137 17.97 17.80 -8.60
CA VAL A 137 16.62 18.33 -8.73
C VAL A 137 15.70 17.63 -7.72
N PRO A 138 14.63 18.31 -7.24
CA PRO A 138 13.62 17.67 -6.41
C PRO A 138 13.01 16.45 -7.10
N TRP A 139 12.80 15.34 -6.37
CA TRP A 139 12.15 14.12 -6.87
C TRP A 139 10.62 14.21 -6.90
N THR A 140 10.10 15.40 -7.20
CA THR A 140 8.66 15.65 -7.32
C THR A 140 8.25 15.52 -8.78
N ASP A 141 7.19 14.76 -9.06
CA ASP A 141 6.59 14.67 -10.39
C ASP A 141 5.21 15.37 -10.40
N PRO A 142 5.11 16.60 -10.92
CA PRO A 142 3.85 17.32 -11.02
C PRO A 142 2.86 16.69 -12.00
N ALA A 143 3.35 15.85 -12.94
CA ALA A 143 2.53 15.16 -13.93
C ALA A 143 2.07 13.77 -13.44
N HIS A 144 2.25 13.48 -12.16
CA HIS A 144 1.84 12.23 -11.53
C HIS A 144 0.37 11.90 -11.86
N PRO A 145 0.08 10.73 -12.48
CA PRO A 145 -1.26 10.39 -12.91
C PRO A 145 -2.18 10.19 -11.70
N GLU A 146 -3.38 10.77 -11.76
CA GLU A 146 -4.41 10.50 -10.75
C GLU A 146 -5.02 9.12 -10.99
N GLU A 147 -4.46 8.09 -10.35
CA GLU A 147 -5.13 6.81 -10.21
C GLU A 147 -6.25 6.89 -9.15
N ASP A 148 -7.31 6.12 -9.38
CA ASP A 148 -8.50 6.07 -8.52
C ASP A 148 -8.62 4.73 -7.79
N SER A 149 -7.48 4.16 -7.38
CA SER A 149 -7.53 2.99 -6.50
C SER A 149 -7.84 3.42 -5.05
N PRO A 150 -8.36 2.51 -4.21
CA PRO A 150 -8.54 2.78 -2.79
C PRO A 150 -7.26 3.16 -2.05
N ARG A 151 -6.09 2.74 -2.57
CA ARG A 151 -4.79 3.09 -1.99
C ARG A 151 -4.45 4.54 -2.30
N ASP A 152 -4.62 4.98 -3.55
CA ASP A 152 -4.41 6.38 -3.96
C ASP A 152 -5.34 7.34 -3.22
N ALA A 153 -6.62 6.96 -3.11
CA ALA A 153 -7.60 7.76 -2.37
C ALA A 153 -7.23 7.89 -0.89
N LEU A 154 -6.68 6.84 -0.26
CA LEU A 154 -6.20 6.92 1.11
C LEU A 154 -4.91 7.73 1.23
N ALA A 155 -3.96 7.55 0.31
CA ALA A 155 -2.71 8.30 0.29
C ALA A 155 -2.98 9.81 0.20
N ARG A 156 -3.89 10.24 -0.70
CA ARG A 156 -4.33 11.64 -0.81
C ARG A 156 -4.96 12.16 0.49
N LYS A 157 -5.78 11.35 1.16
CA LYS A 157 -6.38 11.73 2.46
C LYS A 157 -5.35 11.88 3.56
N LEU A 158 -4.35 11.00 3.62
CA LEU A 158 -3.25 11.09 4.57
C LEU A 158 -2.38 12.33 4.27
N ALA A 159 -2.04 12.56 3.00
CA ALA A 159 -1.26 13.73 2.59
C ALA A 159 -1.96 15.05 2.96
N ALA A 160 -3.29 15.10 2.88
CA ALA A 160 -4.08 16.27 3.25
C ALA A 160 -4.36 16.39 4.77
N ALA A 161 -4.05 15.36 5.56
CA ALA A 161 -4.34 15.35 6.99
C ALA A 161 -3.21 16.01 7.81
N GLU A 162 -3.56 16.98 8.64
CA GLU A 162 -2.60 17.63 9.55
C GLU A 162 -2.15 16.68 10.68
N ASP A 163 -3.07 15.85 11.19
CA ASP A 163 -2.83 14.90 12.28
C ASP A 163 -3.10 13.47 11.82
N TRP A 164 -2.03 12.71 11.58
CA TRP A 164 -2.15 11.29 11.23
C TRP A 164 -2.60 10.41 12.39
N GLY A 165 -2.38 10.81 13.65
CA GLY A 165 -2.90 10.10 14.81
C GLY A 165 -4.43 10.12 14.83
N ALA A 166 -5.04 11.28 14.57
CA ALA A 166 -6.48 11.40 14.38
C ALA A 166 -6.99 10.64 13.14
N ALA A 167 -6.17 10.53 12.09
CA ALA A 167 -6.48 9.80 10.87
C ALA A 167 -6.35 8.26 10.99
N ALA A 168 -5.94 7.72 12.14
CA ALA A 168 -5.71 6.27 12.32
C ALA A 168 -6.94 5.42 11.95
N GLU A 169 -8.16 5.90 12.20
CA GLU A 169 -9.38 5.19 11.85
C GLU A 169 -9.57 5.01 10.33
N LEU A 170 -9.02 5.91 9.51
CA LEU A 170 -9.03 5.76 8.05
C LEU A 170 -8.21 4.55 7.62
N LEU A 171 -7.04 4.36 8.24
CA LEU A 171 -6.20 3.18 8.03
C LEU A 171 -6.89 1.90 8.53
N VAL A 172 -7.53 1.95 9.70
CA VAL A 172 -8.29 0.81 10.22
C VAL A 172 -9.37 0.36 9.24
N GLY A 173 -10.19 1.31 8.76
CA GLY A 173 -11.23 1.02 7.77
C GLY A 173 -10.68 0.50 6.45
N HIS A 174 -9.51 1.00 6.01
CA HIS A 174 -8.84 0.52 4.81
C HIS A 174 -8.37 -0.93 4.97
N PHE A 175 -7.63 -1.26 6.03
CA PHE A 175 -7.13 -2.62 6.26
C PHE A 175 -8.27 -3.63 6.46
N ALA A 176 -9.34 -3.25 7.17
CA ALA A 176 -10.52 -4.10 7.34
C ALA A 176 -11.17 -4.48 6.00
N ARG A 177 -11.19 -3.56 5.02
CA ARG A 177 -11.83 -3.78 3.71
C ARG A 177 -10.90 -4.39 2.68
N HIS A 178 -9.66 -3.93 2.62
CA HIS A 178 -8.72 -4.23 1.53
C HIS A 178 -7.63 -5.21 1.93
N GLY A 179 -7.48 -5.49 3.23
CA GLY A 179 -6.41 -6.32 3.77
C GLY A 179 -5.13 -5.53 4.03
N ALA A 180 -4.24 -6.10 4.83
CA ALA A 180 -2.88 -5.62 5.04
C ALA A 180 -1.88 -6.34 4.12
N GLY A 181 -0.69 -5.75 3.97
CA GLY A 181 0.42 -6.39 3.27
C GLY A 181 0.11 -6.79 1.82
N PRO A 182 0.49 -8.00 1.39
CA PRO A 182 0.24 -8.47 0.02
C PRO A 182 -1.23 -8.44 -0.39
N LEU A 183 -2.17 -8.66 0.54
CA LEU A 183 -3.61 -8.66 0.27
C LEU A 183 -4.17 -7.23 0.07
N GLY A 184 -3.61 -6.26 0.81
CA GLY A 184 -3.87 -4.84 0.62
C GLY A 184 -3.31 -4.30 -0.69
N ARG A 185 -2.12 -4.77 -1.07
CA ARG A 185 -1.42 -4.34 -2.28
C ARG A 185 -1.95 -4.93 -3.57
N HIS A 186 -2.26 -6.23 -3.58
CA HIS A 186 -2.66 -6.94 -4.78
C HIS A 186 -4.11 -7.40 -4.73
N ARG A 187 -4.76 -7.37 -5.90
CA ARG A 187 -6.17 -7.72 -6.04
C ARG A 187 -6.43 -9.14 -6.56
N ALA A 188 -5.43 -9.74 -7.22
CA ALA A 188 -5.50 -11.10 -7.74
C ALA A 188 -4.32 -11.94 -7.25
N PHE A 189 -4.61 -13.21 -7.01
CA PHE A 189 -3.64 -14.20 -6.56
C PHE A 189 -3.82 -15.49 -7.32
N ARG A 190 -2.76 -16.29 -7.35
CA ARG A 190 -2.77 -17.70 -7.77
C ARG A 190 -2.23 -18.56 -6.64
N TRP A 191 -2.82 -19.73 -6.44
CA TRP A 191 -2.24 -20.77 -5.61
C TRP A 191 -1.22 -21.57 -6.41
N ASP A 192 0.01 -21.74 -5.88
CA ASP A 192 1.10 -22.46 -6.55
C ASP A 192 1.39 -23.85 -5.95
N GLY A 193 0.50 -24.35 -5.08
CA GLY A 193 0.68 -25.59 -4.32
C GLY A 193 1.18 -25.35 -2.89
N GLU A 194 1.98 -24.30 -2.67
CA GLU A 194 2.56 -23.97 -1.37
C GLU A 194 1.90 -22.75 -0.72
N GLY A 195 1.56 -21.73 -1.52
CA GLY A 195 1.04 -20.48 -1.01
C GLY A 195 0.35 -19.60 -2.05
N LEU A 196 -0.10 -18.44 -1.59
CA LEU A 196 -0.68 -17.41 -2.45
C LEU A 196 0.43 -16.58 -3.11
N ARG A 197 0.40 -16.51 -4.43
CA ARG A 197 1.28 -15.66 -5.23
C ARG A 197 0.48 -14.53 -5.85
N ALA A 198 0.92 -13.30 -5.66
CA ALA A 198 0.28 -12.13 -6.25
C ALA A 198 0.41 -12.15 -7.78
N VAL A 199 -0.67 -11.82 -8.47
CA VAL A 199 -0.67 -11.51 -9.90
C VAL A 199 -0.50 -10.01 -10.04
N VAL A 200 0.72 -9.58 -10.37
CA VAL A 200 1.10 -8.14 -10.41
C VAL A 200 0.31 -7.38 -11.48
N ASN A 201 0.11 -8.00 -12.64
CA ASN A 201 -0.63 -7.42 -13.77
C ASN A 201 -1.85 -8.28 -14.13
N PRO A 202 -2.96 -8.17 -13.38
CA PRO A 202 -4.19 -8.87 -13.72
C PRO A 202 -4.74 -8.41 -15.07
N ASP A 203 -5.44 -9.31 -15.75
CA ASP A 203 -6.15 -9.01 -17.00
C ASP A 203 -7.05 -7.77 -16.84
N PRO A 204 -6.91 -6.72 -17.67
CA PRO A 204 -7.61 -5.44 -17.49
C PRO A 204 -9.06 -5.46 -17.98
N VAL A 205 -9.59 -6.61 -18.42
CA VAL A 205 -10.96 -6.75 -18.94
C VAL A 205 -12.02 -6.14 -18.01
N ARG A 206 -12.92 -5.33 -18.56
CA ARG A 206 -14.01 -4.66 -17.81
C ARG A 206 -15.37 -5.23 -18.22
N LEU A 207 -16.38 -5.07 -17.36
CA LEU A 207 -17.73 -5.50 -17.73
C LEU A 207 -18.23 -4.71 -18.96
N ALA A 208 -17.93 -3.42 -19.06
CA ALA A 208 -18.29 -2.62 -20.23
C ALA A 208 -17.75 -3.18 -21.57
N GLY A 209 -16.67 -3.98 -21.54
CA GLY A 209 -16.06 -4.57 -22.74
C GLY A 209 -16.65 -5.92 -23.17
N LEU A 210 -17.54 -6.54 -22.39
CA LEU A 210 -18.18 -7.82 -22.75
C LEU A 210 -19.58 -7.55 -23.32
N ILE A 211 -19.61 -7.18 -24.60
CA ILE A 211 -20.82 -6.78 -25.34
C ILE A 211 -21.68 -8.01 -25.69
N SER A 212 -23.02 -7.85 -25.64
CA SER A 212 -24.01 -8.87 -26.00
C SER A 212 -24.03 -10.10 -25.07
N TYR A 213 -23.49 -9.96 -23.86
CA TYR A 213 -23.42 -10.99 -22.82
C TYR A 213 -23.95 -10.48 -21.46
N GLU A 214 -24.70 -9.37 -21.47
CA GLU A 214 -25.15 -8.67 -20.27
C GLU A 214 -26.18 -9.47 -19.48
N ARG A 215 -27.15 -10.08 -20.17
CA ARG A 215 -28.23 -10.83 -19.52
C ARG A 215 -27.72 -12.09 -18.83
N GLU A 216 -26.75 -12.77 -19.45
CA GLU A 216 -26.16 -14.01 -18.96
C GLU A 216 -25.29 -13.78 -17.72
N ARG A 217 -24.57 -12.65 -17.67
CA ARG A 217 -23.68 -12.33 -16.55
C ARG A 217 -24.36 -11.64 -15.38
N GLU A 218 -25.48 -10.94 -15.58
CA GLU A 218 -26.13 -10.15 -14.52
C GLU A 218 -26.40 -10.96 -13.24
N PRO A 219 -26.86 -12.23 -13.29
CA PRO A 219 -27.01 -13.04 -12.08
C PRO A 219 -25.72 -13.18 -11.28
N LEU A 220 -24.56 -13.31 -11.96
CA LEU A 220 -23.27 -13.40 -11.29
C LEU A 220 -22.84 -12.05 -10.72
N VAL A 221 -23.06 -10.95 -11.45
CA VAL A 221 -22.77 -9.59 -10.98
C VAL A 221 -23.56 -9.30 -9.70
N GLU A 222 -24.86 -9.57 -9.69
CA GLU A 222 -25.72 -9.37 -8.52
C GLU A 222 -25.34 -10.28 -7.35
N ASN A 223 -25.00 -11.54 -7.63
CA ASN A 223 -24.49 -12.45 -6.61
C ASN A 223 -23.19 -11.92 -5.97
N THR A 224 -22.29 -11.33 -6.75
CA THR A 224 -21.06 -10.70 -6.24
C THR A 224 -21.35 -9.44 -5.43
N ARG A 225 -22.30 -8.59 -5.85
CA ARG A 225 -22.74 -7.42 -5.05
C ARG A 225 -23.27 -7.85 -3.68
N ARG A 226 -24.15 -8.86 -3.67
CA ARG A 226 -24.68 -9.45 -2.43
C ARG A 226 -23.58 -10.02 -1.55
N PHE A 227 -22.66 -10.77 -2.12
CA PHE A 227 -21.51 -11.34 -1.40
C PHE A 227 -20.67 -10.25 -0.71
N LEU A 228 -20.37 -9.16 -1.42
CA LEU A 228 -19.61 -8.03 -0.88
C LEU A 228 -20.38 -7.29 0.22
N ALA A 229 -21.71 -7.19 0.10
CA ALA A 229 -22.58 -6.63 1.13
C ALA A 229 -22.76 -7.55 2.36
N GLY A 230 -22.13 -8.73 2.40
CA GLY A 230 -22.30 -9.71 3.48
C GLY A 230 -23.67 -10.39 3.47
N LEU A 231 -24.42 -10.30 2.37
CA LEU A 231 -25.69 -10.98 2.18
C LEU A 231 -25.45 -12.42 1.66
N PRO A 232 -26.45 -13.32 1.80
CA PRO A 232 -26.36 -14.65 1.22
C PRO A 232 -26.07 -14.58 -0.28
N ALA A 233 -25.06 -15.34 -0.70
CA ALA A 233 -24.59 -15.47 -2.07
C ALA A 233 -24.32 -16.95 -2.38
N HIS A 234 -24.43 -17.33 -3.65
CA HIS A 234 -24.30 -18.69 -4.13
C HIS A 234 -22.89 -18.97 -4.68
N HIS A 235 -22.48 -20.23 -4.59
CA HIS A 235 -21.46 -20.76 -5.50
C HIS A 235 -22.00 -20.76 -6.92
N ALA A 236 -21.17 -20.36 -7.88
CA ALA A 236 -21.55 -20.25 -9.28
C ALA A 236 -20.76 -21.24 -10.14
N LEU A 237 -21.45 -21.93 -11.04
CA LEU A 237 -20.85 -22.73 -12.11
C LEU A 237 -21.13 -22.04 -13.44
N LEU A 238 -20.08 -21.51 -14.09
CA LEU A 238 -20.17 -20.96 -15.43
C LEU A 238 -19.92 -22.07 -16.45
N TYR A 239 -20.93 -22.39 -17.26
CA TYR A 239 -20.84 -23.42 -18.30
C TYR A 239 -21.15 -22.84 -19.69
N GLY A 240 -20.66 -23.50 -20.73
CA GLY A 240 -20.79 -23.07 -22.12
C GLY A 240 -19.51 -23.31 -22.93
N GLN A 241 -19.57 -23.10 -24.26
CA GLN A 241 -18.45 -23.36 -25.16
C GLN A 241 -17.19 -22.54 -24.80
N PRO A 242 -15.97 -23.05 -25.07
CA PRO A 242 -14.74 -22.25 -24.94
C PRO A 242 -14.86 -20.93 -25.72
N GLY A 243 -14.27 -19.85 -25.18
CA GLY A 243 -14.32 -18.52 -25.82
C GLY A 243 -15.58 -17.70 -25.55
N THR A 244 -16.59 -18.22 -24.85
CA THR A 244 -17.84 -17.47 -24.53
C THR A 244 -17.71 -16.46 -23.38
N GLY A 245 -16.50 -15.97 -23.06
CA GLY A 245 -16.30 -14.91 -22.06
C GLY A 245 -16.45 -15.30 -20.59
N LYS A 246 -16.50 -16.60 -20.22
CA LYS A 246 -16.68 -17.06 -18.83
C LYS A 246 -15.56 -16.58 -17.89
N SER A 247 -14.31 -16.89 -18.20
CA SER A 247 -13.15 -16.43 -17.40
C SER A 247 -13.00 -14.91 -17.45
N SER A 248 -13.26 -14.31 -18.61
CA SER A 248 -13.27 -12.85 -18.79
C SER A 248 -14.31 -12.17 -17.88
N THR A 249 -15.46 -12.79 -17.65
CA THR A 249 -16.49 -12.28 -16.74
C THR A 249 -16.00 -12.29 -15.29
N VAL A 250 -15.39 -13.38 -14.85
CA VAL A 250 -14.82 -13.49 -13.49
C VAL A 250 -13.72 -12.42 -13.28
N LYS A 251 -12.81 -12.27 -14.24
CA LYS A 251 -11.76 -11.24 -14.21
C LYS A 251 -12.32 -9.81 -14.28
N ALA A 252 -13.39 -9.60 -15.05
CA ALA A 252 -14.07 -8.31 -15.10
C ALA A 252 -14.71 -7.94 -13.76
N LEU A 253 -15.33 -8.90 -13.06
CA LEU A 253 -15.87 -8.67 -11.72
C LEU A 253 -14.80 -8.20 -10.73
N LEU A 254 -13.59 -8.78 -10.79
CA LEU A 254 -12.47 -8.27 -10.01
C LEU A 254 -12.21 -6.79 -10.30
N ASN A 255 -12.13 -6.42 -11.57
CA ASN A 255 -11.83 -5.05 -11.94
C ASN A 255 -12.90 -4.04 -11.49
N GLU A 256 -14.18 -4.43 -11.53
CA GLU A 256 -15.26 -3.55 -11.06
C GLU A 256 -15.38 -3.48 -9.53
N PHE A 257 -15.08 -4.58 -8.83
CA PHE A 257 -15.36 -4.68 -7.40
C PHE A 257 -14.11 -4.74 -6.50
N ALA A 258 -12.90 -4.66 -7.05
CA ALA A 258 -11.66 -4.59 -6.25
C ALA A 258 -11.68 -3.40 -5.28
N GLY A 259 -12.28 -2.29 -5.69
CA GLY A 259 -12.50 -1.10 -4.86
C GLY A 259 -13.49 -1.32 -3.70
N ALA A 260 -14.32 -2.37 -3.76
CA ALA A 260 -15.21 -2.78 -2.69
C ALA A 260 -14.61 -3.89 -1.79
N GLY A 261 -13.33 -4.23 -1.99
CA GLY A 261 -12.64 -5.28 -1.20
C GLY A 261 -12.72 -6.67 -1.83
N LEU A 262 -13.15 -6.80 -3.09
CA LEU A 262 -13.09 -8.09 -3.80
C LEU A 262 -11.64 -8.45 -4.12
N ARG A 263 -11.30 -9.73 -3.91
CA ARG A 263 -10.06 -10.37 -4.32
C ARG A 263 -10.37 -11.67 -5.05
N ILE A 264 -9.54 -12.01 -6.03
CA ILE A 264 -9.64 -13.31 -6.71
C ILE A 264 -8.43 -14.16 -6.38
N VAL A 265 -8.67 -15.44 -6.14
CA VAL A 265 -7.63 -16.46 -6.02
C VAL A 265 -7.88 -17.53 -7.06
N GLU A 266 -6.99 -17.63 -8.05
CA GLU A 266 -6.97 -18.71 -9.03
C GLU A 266 -6.39 -19.98 -8.39
N VAL A 267 -7.10 -21.11 -8.52
CA VAL A 267 -6.65 -22.43 -8.08
C VAL A 267 -6.73 -23.34 -9.29
N ALA A 268 -5.58 -23.84 -9.77
CA ALA A 268 -5.56 -24.72 -10.91
C ALA A 268 -6.32 -26.03 -10.62
N LYS A 269 -6.85 -26.67 -11.66
CA LYS A 269 -7.63 -27.92 -11.52
C LYS A 269 -6.81 -29.03 -10.84
N GLU A 270 -5.52 -29.06 -11.12
CA GLU A 270 -4.55 -30.00 -10.56
C GLU A 270 -4.34 -29.77 -9.05
N ASP A 271 -4.58 -28.54 -8.58
CA ASP A 271 -4.40 -28.11 -7.19
C ASP A 271 -5.69 -28.15 -6.36
N LEU A 272 -6.77 -28.74 -6.88
CA LEU A 272 -8.05 -28.84 -6.16
C LEU A 272 -7.94 -29.56 -4.82
N GLY A 273 -6.99 -30.49 -4.67
CA GLY A 273 -6.70 -31.14 -3.39
C GLY A 273 -6.19 -30.19 -2.30
N SER A 274 -5.66 -29.02 -2.69
CA SER A 274 -5.14 -27.99 -1.80
C SER A 274 -6.21 -27.01 -1.31
N LEU A 275 -7.47 -27.14 -1.72
CA LEU A 275 -8.56 -26.24 -1.30
C LEU A 275 -8.64 -26.02 0.23
N PRO A 276 -8.47 -27.04 1.10
CA PRO A 276 -8.46 -26.80 2.55
C PRO A 276 -7.32 -25.87 3.00
N ARG A 277 -6.14 -25.94 2.36
CA ARG A 277 -5.00 -25.06 2.64
C ARG A 277 -5.26 -23.65 2.15
N VAL A 278 -5.81 -23.50 0.94
CA VAL A 278 -6.23 -22.20 0.39
C VAL A 278 -7.21 -21.53 1.35
N LEU A 279 -8.28 -22.23 1.73
CA LEU A 279 -9.28 -21.71 2.67
C LEU A 279 -8.68 -21.39 4.05
N GLY A 280 -7.71 -22.18 4.51
CA GLY A 280 -6.96 -21.91 5.73
C GLY A 280 -6.19 -20.59 5.68
N ALA A 281 -5.51 -20.31 4.57
CA ALA A 281 -4.75 -19.08 4.36
C ALA A 281 -5.65 -17.83 4.25
N LEU A 282 -6.87 -17.98 3.72
CA LEU A 282 -7.82 -16.88 3.56
C LEU A 282 -8.72 -16.66 4.78
N ARG A 283 -8.80 -17.63 5.69
CA ARG A 283 -9.68 -17.56 6.85
C ARG A 283 -9.25 -16.42 7.78
N GLY A 284 -10.23 -15.61 8.19
CA GLY A 284 -10.00 -14.50 9.12
C GLY A 284 -9.30 -13.29 8.50
N ARG A 285 -9.03 -13.31 7.19
CA ARG A 285 -8.58 -12.13 6.45
C ARG A 285 -9.78 -11.22 6.14
N GLY A 286 -9.54 -9.92 6.08
CA GLY A 286 -10.57 -8.87 5.92
C GLY A 286 -11.27 -8.87 4.55
N PRO A 287 -10.53 -8.99 3.42
CA PRO A 287 -11.13 -8.96 2.09
C PRO A 287 -12.11 -10.10 1.81
N ARG A 288 -12.91 -9.92 0.74
CA ARG A 288 -13.82 -10.94 0.23
C ARG A 288 -13.18 -11.66 -0.95
N PHE A 289 -13.07 -12.99 -0.86
CA PHE A 289 -12.37 -13.79 -1.87
C PHE A 289 -13.34 -14.58 -2.74
N VAL A 290 -13.16 -14.48 -4.06
CA VAL A 290 -13.71 -15.43 -5.03
C VAL A 290 -12.61 -16.41 -5.40
N LEU A 291 -12.85 -17.70 -5.13
CA LEU A 291 -12.00 -18.78 -5.63
C LEU A 291 -12.41 -19.08 -7.07
N PHE A 292 -11.46 -18.95 -8.00
CA PHE A 292 -11.65 -19.26 -9.40
C PHE A 292 -10.89 -20.55 -9.73
N VAL A 293 -11.62 -21.60 -10.14
CA VAL A 293 -11.12 -22.93 -10.48
C VAL A 293 -11.24 -23.16 -11.98
#